data_AF-A0A1G9IZ84-F1
#
_entry.id   AF-A0A1G9IZ84-F1
#
_cell.length_a   1.000
_cell.length_b   1.000
_cell.length_c   1.000
_cell.angle_alpha   90.00
_cell.angle_beta   90.00
_cell.angle_gamma   90.00
#
_symmetry.space_group_name_H-M   'P 1'
#
loop_
_entity.id
_entity.type
_entity.pdbx_description
1 polymer ?
#
loop_
_entity_poly.entity_id
_entity_poly.type
_entity_poly.pdbx_seq_one_letter_code
_entity_poly.pdbx_strand_id
1 'polypeptide(L)' 'MAEVGGWTLVMAIQAVQSEIIRLRRLEDDAVVSGDELLLVDFERAAEDLEAAYAEAVRLQPNLPPYPQLVNRRGPGRF' A
#
# COMPACT_ATOMS: atom_id res chain seq x y z
N MET A 1 -13.13 16.62 -5.37
CA MET A 1 -12.51 15.30 -5.63
C MET A 1 -13.52 14.24 -5.24
N ALA A 2 -13.66 13.16 -6.00
CA ALA A 2 -14.57 12.09 -5.62
C ALA A 2 -14.16 11.52 -4.26
N GLU A 3 -15.11 11.36 -3.34
CA GLU A 3 -14.84 10.81 -2.01
C GLU A 3 -14.64 9.29 -2.15
N VAL A 4 -13.41 8.82 -1.91
CA VAL A 4 -13.11 7.39 -1.90
C VAL A 4 -13.48 6.85 -0.52
N GLY A 5 -14.31 5.79 -0.48
CA GLY A 5 -14.72 5.20 0.78
C GLY A 5 -13.54 4.61 1.57
N GLY A 6 -13.62 4.64 2.91
CA GLY A 6 -12.53 4.16 3.79
C GLY A 6 -12.09 2.72 3.54
N TRP A 7 -13.03 1.80 3.26
CA TRP A 7 -12.69 0.42 2.89
C TRP A 7 -12.02 0.30 1.52
N THR A 8 -12.32 1.21 0.58
CA THR A 8 -11.60 1.29 -0.69
C THR A 8 -10.17 1.77 -0.48
N LEU A 9 -9.95 2.74 0.43
CA LEU A 9 -8.60 3.16 0.82
C LEU A 9 -7.81 2.00 1.46
N VAL A 10 -8.44 1.19 2.32
CA VAL A 10 -7.81 -0.03 2.88
C VAL A 10 -7.32 -0.96 1.78
N MET A 11 -8.16 -1.26 0.79
CA MET A 11 -7.78 -2.13 -0.32
C MET A 11 -6.67 -1.53 -1.18
N ALA A 12 -6.73 -0.23 -1.45
CA ALA A 12 -5.70 0.48 -2.22
C ALA A 12 -4.33 0.45 -1.51
N ILE A 13 -4.29 0.72 -0.20
CA ILE A 13 -3.06 0.67 0.61
C ILE A 13 -2.46 -0.74 0.56
N GLN A 14 -3.28 -1.78 0.73
CA GLN A 14 -2.80 -3.16 0.70
C GLN A 14 -2.27 -3.58 -0.67
N ALA A 15 -2.91 -3.13 -1.75
CA ALA A 15 -2.45 -3.39 -3.11
C ALA A 15 -1.11 -2.70 -3.38
N VAL A 16 -0.99 -1.40 -3.08
CA VAL A 16 0.25 -0.64 -3.25
C VAL A 16 1.39 -1.24 -2.41
N GLN A 17 1.13 -1.58 -1.15
CA GLN A 17 2.12 -2.22 -0.30
C GLN A 17 2.59 -3.57 -0.88
N SER A 18 1.68 -4.35 -1.45
CA SER A 18 2.02 -5.65 -2.06
C SER A 18 2.95 -5.47 -3.26
N GLU A 19 2.72 -4.46 -4.09
CA GLU A 19 3.59 -4.14 -5.23
C GLU A 19 4.96 -3.62 -4.80
N ILE A 20 5.03 -2.75 -3.78
CA ILE A 20 6.30 -2.31 -3.18
C ILE A 20 7.11 -3.52 -2.68
N ILE A 21 6.46 -4.43 -1.95
CA ILE A 21 7.10 -5.65 -1.46
C ILE A 21 7.55 -6.54 -2.62
N ARG A 22 6.74 -6.68 -3.67
CA ARG A 22 7.08 -7.48 -4.85
C ARG A 22 8.32 -6.92 -5.55
N LEU A 23 8.34 -5.62 -5.85
CA LEU A 23 9.44 -4.94 -6.53
C LEU A 23 10.73 -4.99 -5.72
N ARG A 24 10.66 -4.76 -4.40
CA ARG A 24 11.83 -4.83 -3.51
C ARG A 24 12.39 -6.26 -3.31
N ARG A 25 11.64 -7.29 -3.72
CA ARG A 25 12.03 -8.71 -3.64
C ARG A 25 12.47 -9.29 -4.97
N LEU A 26 12.49 -8.50 -6.04
CA LEU A 26 13.06 -8.94 -7.30
C LEU A 26 14.55 -9.24 -7.08
N GLU A 27 14.98 -10.38 -7.61
CA GLU A 27 16.40 -10.71 -7.73
C GLU A 27 17.01 -9.84 -8.84
N ASP A 28 18.31 -9.53 -8.77
CA ASP A 28 18.97 -8.59 -9.70
C ASP A 28 18.80 -8.99 -11.18
N ASP A 29 18.72 -10.29 -11.47
CA ASP A 29 18.49 -10.85 -12.80
C ASP A 29 17.01 -10.80 -13.26
N ALA A 30 16.09 -10.53 -12.34
CA ALA A 30 14.66 -10.36 -12.59
C ALA A 30 14.23 -8.89 -12.72
N VAL A 31 15.11 -7.93 -12.38
CA VAL A 31 14.84 -6.49 -12.52
C VAL A 31 14.86 -6.09 -13.99
N VAL A 32 13.80 -5.42 -14.44
CA VAL A 32 13.72 -4.87 -15.80
C VAL A 32 13.79 -3.35 -15.81
N SER A 33 14.12 -2.77 -16.97
CA SER A 33 14.15 -1.33 -17.14
C SER A 33 12.79 -0.70 -16.78
N GLY A 34 12.79 0.21 -15.81
CA GLY A 34 11.59 0.91 -15.34
C GLY A 34 11.07 0.45 -13.99
N ASP A 35 11.51 -0.70 -13.45
CA ASP A 35 11.08 -1.19 -12.13
C ASP A 35 11.47 -0.23 -11.00
N GLU A 36 12.63 0.41 -11.08
CA GLU A 36 13.07 1.41 -10.10
C GLU A 36 12.15 2.64 -10.08
N LEU A 37 11.78 3.14 -11.27
CA LEU A 37 10.87 4.29 -11.37
C LEU A 37 9.47 3.90 -10.87
N LEU A 38 9.00 2.71 -11.24
CA LEU A 38 7.73 2.18 -10.79
C LEU A 38 7.69 2.00 -9.26
N LEU A 39 8.80 1.57 -8.64
CA LEU A 39 8.92 1.49 -7.19
C LEU A 39 8.78 2.87 -6.54
N VAL A 40 9.46 3.89 -7.08
CA VAL A 40 9.34 5.28 -6.60
C VAL A 40 7.91 5.80 -6.73
N ASP A 41 7.23 5.50 -7.83
CA ASP A 41 5.83 5.89 -8.04
C ASP A 41 4.89 5.22 -7.02
N PHE A 42 5.12 3.95 -6.70
CA PHE A 42 4.35 3.26 -5.67
C PHE A 42 4.64 3.79 -4.25
N GLU A 43 5.89 4.13 -3.94
CA GLU A 43 6.26 4.72 -2.65
C GLU A 43 5.56 6.08 -2.46
N ARG A 44 5.54 6.91 -3.50
CA ARG A 44 4.79 8.16 -3.49
C ARG A 44 3.29 7.94 -3.33
N ALA A 45 2.72 6.96 -4.04
CA ALA A 45 1.32 6.61 -3.88
C ALA A 45 0.99 6.13 -2.46
N ALA A 46 1.91 5.44 -1.79
CA ALA A 46 1.73 5.01 -0.40
C ALA A 46 1.67 6.21 0.56
N GLU A 47 2.52 7.23 0.37
CA GLU A 47 2.48 8.47 1.16
C GLU A 47 1.14 9.21 1.00
N ASP A 48 0.67 9.37 -0.23
CA ASP A 48 -0.62 10.03 -0.52
C ASP A 48 -1.80 9.26 0.09
N LEU A 49 -1.77 7.92 0.02
CA LEU A 49 -2.80 7.06 0.61
C LEU A 49 -2.78 7.07 2.13
N GLU A 50 -1.62 7.15 2.77
CA GLU A 50 -1.49 7.28 4.22
C GLU A 50 -2.15 8.57 4.71
N ALA A 51 -1.89 9.69 4.03
CA ALA A 51 -2.53 10.97 4.33
C ALA A 51 -4.06 10.89 4.18
N ALA A 52 -4.56 10.33 3.07
CA ALA A 52 -5.99 10.15 2.85
C ALA A 52 -6.63 9.21 3.89
N TYR A 53 -5.91 8.19 4.34
CA TYR A 53 -6.38 7.26 5.36
C TYR A 53 -6.47 7.89 6.74
N ALA A 54 -5.50 8.74 7.10
CA ALA A 54 -5.54 9.50 8.35
C ALA A 54 -6.82 10.34 8.44
N GLU A 55 -7.26 10.95 7.33
CA GLU A 55 -8.55 11.64 7.23
C GLU A 55 -9.73 10.68 7.40
N ALA A 56 -9.72 9.55 6.69
CA ALA A 56 -10.80 8.59 6.72
C ALA A 56 -11.03 7.98 8.12
N VAL A 57 -9.97 7.70 8.88
CA VAL A 57 -10.04 7.17 10.25
C VAL A 57 -10.75 8.15 11.20
N ARG A 58 -10.59 9.47 10.99
CA ARG A 58 -11.32 10.48 11.79
C ARG A 58 -12.83 10.42 11.57
N LEU A 59 -13.26 10.02 10.38
CA LEU A 59 -14.67 9.97 9.97
C LEU A 59 -15.29 8.58 10.17
N GLN A 60 -14.48 7.52 10.13
CA GLN A 60 -14.90 6.11 10.21
C GLN A 60 -14.08 5.35 11.27
N PRO A 61 -14.54 5.32 12.53
CA PRO A 61 -13.78 4.74 13.65
C PRO A 61 -13.56 3.22 13.57
N ASN A 62 -14.27 2.53 12.68
CA ASN A 62 -14.20 1.08 12.49
C ASN A 62 -13.12 0.64 11.48
N LEU A 63 -12.34 1.58 10.93
CA LEU A 63 -11.23 1.26 10.05
C LEU A 63 -10.04 0.66 10.84
N PRO A 64 -9.30 -0.31 10.27
CA PRO A 64 -8.13 -0.89 10.93
C PRO A 64 -7.02 0.14 11.25
N PRO A 65 -6.15 -0.10 12.22
CA PRO A 65 -4.93 0.70 12.37
C PRO A 65 -4.03 0.58 11.14
N TYR A 66 -3.50 1.70 10.64
CA TYR A 66 -2.61 1.74 9.46
C TYR A 66 -1.44 0.73 9.52
N PRO A 67 -0.73 0.53 10.67
CA PRO A 67 0.33 -0.48 10.76
C PRO A 67 -0.12 -1.91 10.45
N GLN A 68 -1.41 -2.25 10.63
CA GLN A 68 -1.95 -3.58 10.29
C GLN A 68 -2.15 -3.75 8.79
N LEU A 69 -2.27 -2.66 8.04
CA LEU A 69 -2.43 -2.68 6.59
C LEU A 69 -1.09 -2.95 5.90
N VAL A 70 -0.02 -2.31 6.37
CA VAL A 70 1.31 -2.39 5.76
C VAL A 70 2.16 -3.57 6.25
N ASN A 71 1.89 -4.07 7.46
CA ASN A 71 2.62 -5.20 8.06
C ASN A 71 1.94 -6.56 7.89
N ARG A 72 0.94 -6.68 7.00
CA ARG A 72 0.31 -7.97 6.72
C ARG A 72 1.33 -8.86 6.00
N ARG A 73 2.17 -9.55 6.78
CA ARG A 73 2.95 -10.69 6.29
C ARG A 73 1.96 -11.58 5.54
N GLY A 74 2.23 -11.82 4.27
CA GLY A 74 1.50 -12.83 3.48
C GLY A 74 1.43 -14.14 4.26
N PRO A 75 0.43 -15.00 3.99
CA PRO A 75 0.08 -16.15 4.83
C PRO A 75 1.34 -16.96 5.17
N GLY A 76 1.77 -16.86 6.43
CA GLY A 76 2.68 -17.82 7.02
C GLY A 76 1.96 -19.15 7.00
N ARG A 77 2.51 -20.10 6.25
CA ARG A 77 2.08 -21.50 6.18
C ARG A 77 1.82 -22.03 7.60
N PHE A 78 0.61 -22.56 7.81
CA PHE A 78 0.36 -23.59 8.83
C PHE A 78 0.68 -24.96 8.24
#